data_AF-A0A3D2R020-F1
#
_entry.id   AF-A0A3D2R020-F1
#
_cell.length_a   1.000
_cell.length_b   1.000
_cell.length_c   1.000
_cell.angle_alpha   90.00
_cell.angle_beta   90.00
_cell.angle_gamma   90.00
#
_symmetry.space_group_name_H-M   'P 1'
#
loop_
_entity.id
_entity.type
_entity.pdbx_description
1 polymer ?
#
loop_
_entity_poly.entity_id
_entity_poly.type
_entity_poly.pdbx_seq_one_letter_code
_entity_poly.pdbx_strand_id
1 'polypeptide(L)'
;MIGYNRLGSNGRLGNQMFQYAALRGIAAHHKYSWVVPSPNGPHQTNYGLFDCFEMTGVSENNFGLVPKNFPTHKASTGAFDEAFFNGCPDNCNIEDYFQTEKYFTHIKDEIKRDFQFRAEHLELCKNFISQIGDVIFLHIRRGDYINLQYYHPVCELEYYERALKKFDENIPVLIFSDDIPWCSQQ
;
A
#
# COMPACT_ATOMS: atom_id res chain seq x y z
N MET A 1 20.17 -10.46 7.92
CA MET A 1 19.34 -9.91 6.81
C MET A 1 17.87 -10.28 6.97
N ILE A 2 16.94 -9.37 6.71
CA ILE A 2 15.49 -9.65 6.68
C ILE A 2 14.90 -9.55 5.27
N GLY A 3 13.71 -10.08 5.04
CA GLY A 3 13.03 -9.93 3.74
C GLY A 3 11.52 -10.08 3.81
N TYR A 4 10.86 -9.71 2.71
CA TYR A 4 9.44 -9.94 2.51
C TYR A 4 9.26 -10.78 1.23
N ASN A 5 9.37 -12.11 1.36
CA ASN A 5 9.45 -13.03 0.22
C ASN A 5 8.17 -13.07 -0.65
N ARG A 6 7.04 -12.62 -0.12
CA ARG A 6 5.74 -12.62 -0.82
C ARG A 6 5.33 -11.25 -1.36
N LEU A 7 6.26 -10.29 -1.46
CA LEU A 7 5.94 -8.95 -1.97
C LEU A 7 5.49 -9.09 -3.43
N GLY A 8 4.37 -8.46 -3.80
CA GLY A 8 3.72 -8.67 -5.11
C GLY A 8 2.87 -9.95 -5.22
N SER A 9 2.80 -10.75 -4.17
CA SER A 9 1.98 -11.99 -4.09
C SER A 9 1.20 -12.12 -2.78
N ASN A 10 1.08 -11.04 -2.01
CA ASN A 10 0.28 -10.96 -0.79
C ASN A 10 -0.62 -9.71 -0.82
N GLY A 11 -1.64 -9.73 -1.68
CA GLY A 11 -2.56 -8.61 -1.88
C GLY A 11 -2.18 -7.68 -3.04
N ARG A 12 -2.98 -6.63 -3.23
CA ARG A 12 -2.85 -5.67 -4.34
C ARG A 12 -1.92 -4.50 -3.99
N LEU A 13 -1.80 -3.51 -4.89
CA LEU A 13 -0.80 -2.44 -4.84
C LEU A 13 -0.71 -1.74 -3.47
N GLY A 14 -1.85 -1.36 -2.87
CA GLY A 14 -1.86 -0.72 -1.56
C GLY A 14 -1.23 -1.59 -0.45
N ASN A 15 -1.48 -2.90 -0.47
CA ASN A 15 -0.82 -3.83 0.47
C ASN A 15 0.68 -3.93 0.19
N GLN A 16 1.07 -3.98 -1.09
CA GLN A 16 2.49 -4.01 -1.45
C GLN A 16 3.23 -2.75 -0.94
N MET A 17 2.60 -1.58 -1.01
CA MET A 17 3.16 -0.32 -0.51
C MET A 17 3.44 -0.40 1.00
N PHE A 18 2.46 -0.83 1.79
CA PHE A 18 2.64 -0.98 3.25
C PHE A 18 3.66 -2.06 3.60
N GLN A 19 3.64 -3.20 2.92
CA GLN A 19 4.58 -4.31 3.13
C GLN A 19 6.02 -3.88 2.89
N TYR A 20 6.28 -3.20 1.77
CA TYR A 20 7.59 -2.66 1.45
C TYR A 20 8.04 -1.60 2.45
N ALA A 21 7.17 -0.63 2.75
CA ALA A 21 7.50 0.46 3.66
C ALA A 21 7.79 -0.05 5.07
N ALA A 22 7.01 -1.01 5.58
CA ALA A 22 7.26 -1.64 6.88
C ALA A 22 8.55 -2.44 6.91
N LEU A 23 8.86 -3.25 5.87
CA LEU A 23 10.14 -3.95 5.75
C LEU A 23 11.31 -2.96 5.84
N ARG A 24 11.25 -1.87 5.07
CA ARG A 24 12.26 -0.82 5.07
C ARG A 24 12.38 -0.15 6.44
N GLY A 25 11.26 0.16 7.08
CA GLY A 25 11.22 0.79 8.39
C GLY A 25 11.83 -0.07 9.49
N ILE A 26 11.48 -1.36 9.53
CA ILE A 26 12.07 -2.35 10.45
C ILE A 26 13.56 -2.52 10.19
N ALA A 27 13.96 -2.67 8.92
CA ALA A 27 15.36 -2.79 8.54
C ALA A 27 16.18 -1.57 8.99
N ALA A 28 15.66 -0.36 8.79
CA ALA A 28 16.32 0.88 9.22
C ALA A 28 16.40 1.00 10.75
N HIS A 29 15.34 0.63 11.48
CA HIS A 29 15.30 0.68 12.94
C HIS A 29 16.39 -0.22 13.55
N HIS A 30 16.54 -1.44 13.03
CA HIS A 30 17.49 -2.43 13.53
C HIS A 30 18.86 -2.40 12.84
N LYS A 31 19.04 -1.57 11.80
CA LYS A 31 20.23 -1.51 10.93
C LYS A 31 20.51 -2.85 10.23
N TYR A 32 19.46 -3.55 9.80
CA TYR A 32 19.55 -4.80 9.06
C TYR A 32 19.68 -4.56 7.56
N SER A 33 20.39 -5.44 6.87
CA SER A 33 20.26 -5.59 5.42
C SER A 33 18.89 -6.19 5.10
N TRP A 34 18.31 -5.82 3.96
CA TRP A 34 16.99 -6.26 3.54
C TRP A 34 16.95 -6.64 2.06
N VAL A 35 16.04 -7.56 1.73
CA VAL A 35 15.77 -8.00 0.35
C VAL A 35 14.28 -8.08 0.04
N VAL A 36 13.95 -7.87 -1.23
CA VAL A 36 12.61 -8.05 -1.80
C VAL A 36 12.70 -8.87 -3.09
N PRO A 37 11.63 -9.60 -3.47
CA PRO A 37 11.54 -10.25 -4.77
C PRO A 37 11.89 -9.30 -5.92
N SER A 38 12.63 -9.81 -6.91
CA SER A 38 12.89 -9.09 -8.15
C SER A 38 11.58 -8.76 -8.88
N PRO A 39 11.44 -7.57 -9.49
CA PRO A 39 10.24 -7.20 -10.27
C PRO A 39 10.03 -8.09 -11.51
N ASN A 40 11.09 -8.77 -11.97
CA ASN A 40 11.01 -9.74 -13.06
C ASN A 40 10.71 -11.17 -12.56
N GLY A 41 10.49 -11.32 -11.25
CA GLY A 41 10.20 -12.58 -10.60
C GLY A 41 8.72 -12.97 -10.70
N PRO A 42 8.33 -14.11 -10.09
CA PRO A 42 6.94 -14.52 -10.04
C PRO A 42 6.11 -13.54 -9.18
N HIS A 43 5.11 -12.92 -9.80
CA HIS A 43 4.12 -12.07 -9.15
C HIS A 43 2.71 -12.60 -9.43
N GLN A 44 1.80 -12.46 -8.47
CA GLN A 44 0.38 -12.84 -8.67
C GLN A 44 -0.43 -11.71 -9.30
N THR A 45 0.01 -10.46 -9.16
CA THR A 45 -0.61 -9.30 -9.78
C THR A 45 0.07 -8.97 -11.11
N ASN A 46 -0.70 -8.40 -12.04
CA ASN A 46 -0.19 -7.90 -13.34
C ASN A 46 0.44 -6.50 -13.24
N TYR A 47 0.73 -6.05 -12.02
CA TYR A 47 1.38 -4.79 -11.68
C TYR A 47 2.08 -4.94 -10.33
N GLY A 48 3.09 -4.12 -10.07
CA GLY A 48 3.80 -4.05 -8.80
C GLY A 48 4.41 -2.69 -8.54
N LEU A 49 5.15 -2.58 -7.44
CA LEU A 49 5.74 -1.30 -7.02
C LEU A 49 6.66 -0.69 -8.09
N PHE A 50 7.48 -1.51 -8.75
CA PHE A 50 8.43 -1.06 -9.77
C PHE A 50 7.77 -0.68 -11.11
N ASP A 51 6.51 -1.07 -11.32
CA ASP A 51 5.74 -0.61 -12.48
C ASP A 51 5.16 0.80 -12.25
N CYS A 52 4.90 1.15 -10.99
CA CYS A 52 4.22 2.39 -10.60
C CYS A 52 5.17 3.50 -10.13
N PHE A 53 6.25 3.13 -9.45
CA PHE A 53 7.11 4.05 -8.72
C PHE A 53 8.57 3.97 -9.16
N GLU A 54 9.33 5.03 -8.92
CA GLU A 54 10.75 5.15 -9.24
C GLU A 54 11.63 4.21 -8.40
N MET A 55 11.23 3.90 -7.16
CA MET A 55 11.91 2.93 -6.28
C MET A 55 13.42 3.19 -6.11
N THR A 56 13.83 4.47 -6.09
CA THR A 56 15.25 4.88 -6.15
C THR A 56 16.14 4.40 -5.01
N GLY A 57 15.56 4.02 -3.86
CA GLY A 57 16.24 3.41 -2.72
C GLY A 57 16.43 1.90 -2.82
N VAL A 58 16.02 1.27 -3.92
CA VAL A 58 16.26 -0.14 -4.21
C VAL A 58 17.41 -0.27 -5.20
N SER A 59 18.41 -1.09 -4.87
CA SER A 59 19.52 -1.45 -5.75
C SER A 59 19.47 -2.93 -6.13
N GLU A 60 20.33 -3.36 -7.06
CA GLU A 60 20.45 -4.78 -7.46
C GLU A 60 20.72 -5.70 -6.26
N ASN A 61 21.45 -5.22 -5.25
CA ASN A 61 21.76 -5.97 -4.03
C ASN A 61 20.54 -6.20 -3.12
N ASN A 62 19.44 -5.50 -3.35
CA ASN A 62 18.20 -5.66 -2.60
C ASN A 62 17.25 -6.67 -3.26
N PHE A 63 17.56 -7.18 -4.44
CA PHE A 63 16.74 -8.21 -5.07
C PHE A 63 17.15 -9.60 -4.61
N GLY A 64 16.18 -10.32 -4.05
CA GLY A 64 16.40 -11.67 -3.55
C GLY A 64 15.26 -12.15 -2.68
N LEU A 65 15.41 -13.39 -2.22
CA LEU A 65 14.54 -13.98 -1.21
C LEU A 65 15.42 -14.37 -0.02
N VAL A 66 14.94 -14.13 1.19
CA VAL A 66 15.60 -14.76 2.34
C VAL A 66 15.44 -16.28 2.27
N PRO A 67 16.43 -17.06 2.72
CA PRO A 67 16.40 -18.53 2.66
C PRO A 67 15.14 -19.14 3.28
N LYS A 68 14.65 -20.26 2.73
CA LYS A 68 13.43 -20.95 3.22
C LYS A 68 13.54 -21.47 4.67
N ASN A 69 14.76 -21.66 5.18
CA ASN A 69 14.99 -22.09 6.55
C ASN A 69 15.00 -20.91 7.55
N PHE A 70 14.93 -19.66 7.08
CA PHE A 70 14.72 -18.51 7.96
C PHE A 70 13.28 -18.54 8.49
N PRO A 71 13.05 -18.29 9.79
CA PRO A 71 11.71 -18.24 10.35
C PRO A 71 10.90 -17.11 9.69
N THR A 72 9.59 -17.32 9.56
CA THR A 72 8.65 -16.26 9.17
C THR A 72 7.95 -15.71 10.41
N HIS A 73 8.06 -14.41 10.64
CA HIS A 73 7.37 -13.72 11.72
C HIS A 73 6.26 -12.83 11.16
N LYS A 74 5.13 -12.79 11.88
CA LYS A 74 3.95 -11.97 11.56
C LYS A 74 3.68 -11.01 12.71
N ALA A 75 3.01 -9.90 12.46
CA ALA A 75 2.51 -9.10 13.56
C ALA A 75 1.41 -9.89 14.29
N SER A 76 1.29 -9.64 15.58
CA SER A 76 0.27 -10.28 16.44
C SER A 76 -1.08 -9.56 16.39
N THR A 77 -1.13 -8.38 15.78
CA THR A 77 -2.33 -7.54 15.70
C THR A 77 -2.52 -6.99 14.29
N GLY A 78 -3.77 -6.67 13.93
CA GLY A 78 -4.07 -5.92 12.70
C GLY A 78 -3.74 -4.42 12.77
N ALA A 79 -3.15 -3.96 13.89
CA ALA A 79 -2.76 -2.58 14.13
C ALA A 79 -1.22 -2.46 14.16
N PHE A 80 -0.71 -1.39 14.77
CA PHE A 80 0.72 -1.28 15.03
C PHE A 80 1.13 -2.22 16.16
N ASP A 81 1.98 -3.19 15.85
CA ASP A 81 2.57 -4.10 16.82
C ASP A 81 3.97 -3.59 17.18
N GLU A 82 4.03 -2.79 18.25
CA GLU A 82 5.26 -2.19 18.75
C GLU A 82 6.26 -3.25 19.26
N ALA A 83 5.77 -4.34 19.84
CA ALA A 83 6.62 -5.42 20.32
C ALA A 83 7.29 -6.16 19.15
N PHE A 84 6.54 -6.41 18.07
CA PHE A 84 7.09 -6.93 16.82
C PHE A 84 8.09 -5.96 16.20
N PHE A 85 7.77 -4.67 16.12
CA PHE A 85 8.67 -3.66 15.53
C PHE A 85 10.00 -3.58 16.29
N ASN A 86 9.96 -3.45 17.61
CA ASN A 86 11.15 -3.33 18.46
C ASN A 86 11.88 -4.68 18.67
N GLY A 87 11.19 -5.80 18.48
CA GLY A 87 11.71 -7.15 18.76
C GLY A 87 11.94 -8.02 17.53
N CYS A 88 11.77 -7.50 16.31
CA CYS A 88 11.94 -8.26 15.08
C CYS A 88 13.36 -8.83 15.00
N PRO A 89 13.54 -10.16 14.94
CA PRO A 89 14.87 -10.75 14.86
C PRO A 89 15.51 -10.50 13.50
N ASP A 90 16.83 -10.60 13.44
CA ASP A 90 17.53 -10.70 12.16
C ASP A 90 17.39 -12.11 11.57
N ASN A 91 17.77 -12.27 10.30
CA ASN A 91 17.75 -13.55 9.58
C ASN A 91 16.36 -14.18 9.55
N CYS A 92 15.36 -13.36 9.21
CA CYS A 92 13.97 -13.80 9.13
C CYS A 92 13.26 -13.28 7.88
N ASN A 93 12.16 -13.95 7.53
CA ASN A 93 11.14 -13.40 6.65
C ASN A 93 10.08 -12.70 7.52
N ILE A 94 9.57 -11.56 7.09
CA ILE A 94 8.40 -10.93 7.71
C ILE A 94 7.19 -11.08 6.80
N GLU A 95 6.00 -11.25 7.39
CA GLU A 95 4.77 -11.41 6.64
C GLU A 95 3.56 -10.85 7.39
N ASP A 96 3.02 -9.73 6.90
CA ASP A 96 1.76 -9.13 7.34
C ASP A 96 1.33 -8.04 6.36
N TYR A 97 0.19 -7.38 6.54
CA TYR A 97 -0.19 -6.21 5.75
C TYR A 97 0.41 -4.90 6.25
N PHE A 98 0.75 -4.80 7.55
CA PHE A 98 1.41 -3.64 8.15
C PHE A 98 0.75 -2.28 7.80
N GLN A 99 -0.58 -2.20 7.83
CA GLN A 99 -1.38 -1.08 7.30
C GLN A 99 -1.38 0.17 8.20
N THR A 100 -0.21 0.61 8.64
CA THR A 100 -0.01 1.81 9.46
C THR A 100 1.38 2.40 9.23
N GLU A 101 1.46 3.72 9.15
CA GLU A 101 2.73 4.44 8.95
C GLU A 101 3.71 4.33 10.12
N LYS A 102 3.22 3.89 11.29
CA LYS A 102 4.04 3.78 12.50
C LYS A 102 5.27 2.88 12.32
N TYR A 103 5.22 1.92 11.40
CA TYR A 103 6.36 1.06 11.07
C TYR A 103 7.50 1.78 10.32
N PHE A 104 7.24 2.94 9.69
CA PHE A 104 8.19 3.58 8.77
C PHE A 104 8.21 5.10 8.84
N THR A 105 7.53 5.70 9.82
CA THR A 105 7.48 7.16 9.98
C THR A 105 8.85 7.78 10.19
N HIS A 106 9.76 7.08 10.87
CA HIS A 106 11.15 7.51 11.10
C HIS A 106 12.02 7.55 9.84
N ILE A 107 11.61 6.88 8.76
CA ILE A 107 12.25 6.92 7.44
C ILE A 107 11.33 7.46 6.34
N LYS A 108 10.34 8.28 6.72
CA LYS A 108 9.30 8.78 5.82
C LYS A 108 9.85 9.40 4.53
N ASP A 109 10.96 10.13 4.61
CA ASP A 109 11.56 10.77 3.44
C ASP A 109 12.17 9.77 2.45
N GLU A 110 12.73 8.66 2.95
CA GLU A 110 13.19 7.56 2.08
C GLU A 110 12.02 6.90 1.37
N ILE A 111 10.96 6.56 2.11
CA ILE A 111 9.76 5.94 1.55
C ILE A 111 9.10 6.85 0.52
N LYS A 112 9.05 8.17 0.78
CA LYS A 112 8.53 9.15 -0.18
C LYS A 112 9.39 9.25 -1.44
N ARG A 113 10.71 9.13 -1.34
CA ARG A 113 11.59 9.11 -2.53
C ARG A 113 11.37 7.84 -3.35
N ASP A 114 11.17 6.70 -2.70
CA ASP A 114 10.89 5.45 -3.39
C ASP A 114 9.53 5.47 -4.10
N PHE A 115 8.51 6.02 -3.44
CA PHE A 115 7.15 6.13 -3.97
C PHE A 115 6.91 7.39 -4.83
N GLN A 116 7.96 7.99 -5.39
CA GLN A 116 7.77 8.93 -6.49
C GLN A 116 7.18 8.16 -7.68
N PHE A 117 6.09 8.68 -8.25
CA PHE A 117 5.46 8.06 -9.42
C PHE A 117 6.37 8.17 -10.65
N ARG A 118 6.39 7.12 -11.46
CA ARG A 118 7.04 7.18 -12.77
C ARG A 118 6.41 8.24 -13.65
N ALA A 119 7.24 8.93 -14.44
CA ALA A 119 6.82 10.09 -15.21
C ALA A 119 5.63 9.81 -16.14
N GLU A 120 5.58 8.64 -16.77
CA GLU A 120 4.48 8.24 -17.66
C GLU A 120 3.11 8.24 -16.95
N HIS A 121 3.05 7.78 -15.70
CA HIS A 121 1.82 7.76 -14.91
C HIS A 121 1.50 9.15 -14.38
N LEU A 122 2.52 9.84 -13.86
CA LEU A 122 2.36 11.17 -13.27
C LEU A 122 1.85 12.18 -14.29
N GLU A 123 2.42 12.22 -15.49
CA GLU A 123 2.02 13.18 -16.53
C GLU A 123 0.62 12.87 -17.07
N LEU A 124 0.23 11.60 -17.21
CA LEU A 124 -1.15 11.24 -17.52
C LEU A 124 -2.13 11.76 -16.47
N CYS A 125 -1.83 11.54 -15.18
CA CYS A 125 -2.66 12.03 -14.09
C CYS A 125 -2.71 13.57 -14.04
N LYS A 126 -1.59 14.27 -14.22
CA LYS A 126 -1.56 15.73 -14.27
C LYS A 126 -2.38 16.29 -15.43
N ASN A 127 -2.28 15.67 -16.61
CA ASN A 127 -3.05 16.07 -17.78
C ASN A 127 -4.54 15.84 -17.59
N PHE A 128 -4.95 14.77 -16.90
CA PHE A 128 -6.35 14.54 -16.56
C PHE A 128 -6.85 15.55 -15.53
N ILE A 129 -6.09 15.75 -14.44
CA ILE A 129 -6.47 16.67 -13.37
C ILE A 129 -6.51 18.12 -13.85
N SER A 130 -5.65 18.53 -14.80
CA SER A 130 -5.69 19.90 -15.33
C SER A 130 -6.93 20.21 -16.19
N GLN A 131 -7.65 19.18 -16.63
CA GLN A 131 -8.90 19.32 -17.39
C GLN A 131 -10.13 19.42 -16.48
N ILE A 132 -9.99 19.09 -15.20
CA ILE A 132 -11.06 19.21 -14.21
C ILE A 132 -10.78 20.41 -13.31
N GLY A 133 -11.84 21.15 -12.96
CA GLY A 133 -11.76 22.22 -11.98
C GLY A 133 -11.62 21.68 -10.55
N ASP A 134 -11.98 22.51 -9.58
CA ASP A 134 -12.08 22.06 -8.19
C ASP A 134 -13.11 20.93 -8.07
N VAL A 135 -12.70 19.83 -7.45
CA VAL A 135 -13.54 18.64 -7.25
C VAL A 135 -13.34 18.04 -5.86
N ILE A 136 -14.37 17.38 -5.35
CA ILE A 136 -14.29 16.51 -4.18
C ILE A 136 -13.95 15.10 -4.67
N PHE A 137 -12.83 14.53 -4.23
CA PHE A 137 -12.51 13.13 -4.51
C PHE A 137 -13.23 12.21 -3.52
N LEU A 138 -14.03 11.28 -4.05
CA LEU A 138 -14.76 10.29 -3.25
C LEU A 138 -14.41 8.88 -3.71
N HIS A 139 -13.85 8.07 -2.82
CA HIS A 139 -13.61 6.66 -3.06
C HIS A 139 -14.70 5.82 -2.40
N ILE A 140 -15.39 5.00 -3.19
CA ILE A 140 -16.42 4.07 -2.75
C ILE A 140 -15.90 2.66 -3.02
N ARG A 141 -15.56 1.91 -1.96
CA ARG A 141 -15.05 0.54 -2.06
C ARG A 141 -16.16 -0.45 -1.78
N ARG A 142 -16.52 -1.25 -2.78
CA ARG A 142 -17.55 -2.29 -2.71
C ARG A 142 -16.99 -3.60 -3.24
N GLY A 143 -17.15 -3.92 -4.52
CA GLY A 143 -16.65 -5.13 -5.16
C GLY A 143 -16.71 -6.39 -4.27
N ASP A 144 -15.56 -7.01 -4.02
CA ASP A 144 -15.42 -8.19 -3.17
C ASP A 144 -15.83 -7.98 -1.70
N TYR A 145 -15.83 -6.74 -1.19
CA TYR A 145 -16.23 -6.43 0.19
C TYR A 145 -17.72 -6.72 0.42
N ILE A 146 -18.56 -6.66 -0.62
CA ILE A 146 -19.99 -7.01 -0.51
C ILE A 146 -20.16 -8.42 0.07
N ASN A 147 -19.26 -9.35 -0.28
CA ASN A 147 -19.28 -10.74 0.16
C ASN A 147 -18.36 -11.01 1.37
N LEU A 148 -17.57 -10.03 1.81
CA LEU A 148 -16.57 -10.16 2.88
C LEU A 148 -16.83 -9.23 4.07
N GLN A 149 -18.08 -8.78 4.27
CA GLN A 149 -18.42 -7.75 5.26
C GLN A 149 -18.05 -8.09 6.71
N TYR A 150 -17.92 -9.37 7.06
CA TYR A 150 -17.42 -9.80 8.37
C TYR A 150 -15.98 -9.31 8.64
N TYR A 151 -15.16 -9.24 7.60
CA TYR A 151 -13.77 -8.75 7.67
C TYR A 151 -13.63 -7.32 7.14
N HIS A 152 -14.46 -6.94 6.17
CA HIS A 152 -14.38 -5.70 5.41
C HIS A 152 -15.78 -5.07 5.25
N PRO A 153 -16.32 -4.44 6.32
CA PRO A 153 -17.63 -3.82 6.27
C PRO A 153 -17.64 -2.70 5.22
N VAL A 154 -18.65 -2.71 4.36
CA VAL A 154 -18.89 -1.63 3.41
C VAL A 154 -19.45 -0.42 4.15
N CYS A 155 -19.05 0.79 3.74
CA CYS A 155 -19.65 2.00 4.30
C CYS A 155 -21.09 2.14 3.81
N GLU A 156 -21.99 2.49 4.72
CA GLU A 156 -23.40 2.79 4.43
C GLU A 156 -23.53 4.12 3.64
N LEU A 157 -24.66 4.32 2.95
CA LEU A 157 -24.88 5.53 2.14
C LEU A 157 -24.79 6.80 3.00
N GLU A 158 -25.34 6.73 4.21
CA GLU A 158 -25.36 7.81 5.19
C GLU A 158 -23.95 8.24 5.62
N TYR A 159 -22.95 7.36 5.54
CA TYR A 159 -21.56 7.75 5.76
C TYR A 159 -21.09 8.74 4.70
N TYR A 160 -21.36 8.45 3.43
CA TYR A 160 -20.99 9.32 2.31
C TYR A 160 -21.79 10.63 2.34
N GLU A 161 -23.09 10.59 2.61
CA GLU A 161 -23.91 11.79 2.76
C GLU A 161 -23.39 12.73 3.87
N ARG A 162 -23.06 12.17 5.04
CA ARG A 162 -22.49 12.95 6.15
C ARG A 162 -21.11 13.51 5.81
N ALA A 163 -20.32 12.81 5.00
CA ALA A 163 -19.02 13.29 4.55
C ALA A 163 -19.18 14.45 3.56
N LEU A 164 -20.05 14.31 2.56
CA LEU A 164 -20.28 15.33 1.53
C LEU A 164 -20.89 16.62 2.09
N LYS A 165 -21.75 16.54 3.12
CA LYS A 165 -22.29 17.71 3.83
C LYS A 165 -21.24 18.61 4.50
N LYS A 166 -19.98 18.17 4.60
CA LYS A 166 -18.86 18.97 5.13
C LYS A 166 -18.18 19.85 4.08
N PHE A 167 -18.52 19.68 2.81
CA PHE A 167 -17.97 20.43 1.69
C PHE A 167 -19.02 21.36 1.08
N ASP A 168 -18.60 22.30 0.25
CA ASP A 168 -19.51 23.13 -0.54
C ASP A 168 -20.25 22.24 -1.55
N GLU A 169 -21.58 22.28 -1.52
CA GLU A 169 -22.46 21.48 -2.38
C GLU A 169 -22.34 21.82 -3.87
N ASN A 170 -21.75 22.97 -4.20
CA ASN A 170 -21.52 23.39 -5.58
C ASN A 170 -20.24 22.81 -6.18
N ILE A 171 -19.37 22.18 -5.38
CA ILE A 171 -18.15 21.54 -5.89
C ILE A 171 -18.51 20.14 -6.43
N PRO A 172 -18.21 19.85 -7.71
CA PRO A 172 -18.47 18.53 -8.28
C PRO A 172 -17.74 17.41 -7.55
N VAL A 173 -18.35 16.22 -7.49
CA VAL A 173 -17.74 15.03 -6.88
C VAL A 173 -17.17 14.12 -7.97
N LEU A 174 -15.88 13.82 -7.90
CA LEU A 174 -15.23 12.80 -8.73
C LEU A 174 -15.18 11.47 -7.97
N ILE A 175 -15.91 10.48 -8.48
CA ILE A 175 -16.06 9.16 -7.85
C ILE A 175 -15.02 8.17 -8.40
N PHE A 176 -14.34 7.49 -7.49
CA PHE A 176 -13.52 6.30 -7.76
C PHE A 176 -14.19 5.10 -7.09
N SER A 177 -14.52 4.08 -7.87
CA SER A 177 -15.20 2.90 -7.34
C SER A 177 -14.87 1.66 -8.16
N ASP A 178 -14.90 0.52 -7.50
CA ASP A 178 -14.89 -0.80 -8.14
C ASP A 178 -16.30 -1.32 -8.47
N ASP A 179 -17.34 -0.49 -8.23
CA ASP A 179 -18.75 -0.76 -8.53
C ASP A 179 -19.43 0.54 -9.03
N ILE A 180 -19.01 1.01 -10.22
CA ILE A 180 -19.56 2.20 -10.87
C ILE A 180 -21.08 2.09 -11.15
N PRO A 181 -21.62 0.95 -11.63
CA PRO A 181 -23.05 0.81 -11.87
C PRO A 181 -23.90 1.04 -10.62
N TRP A 182 -23.46 0.56 -9.46
CA TRP A 182 -24.15 0.84 -8.20
C TRP A 182 -24.10 2.32 -7.83
N CYS A 183 -22.95 2.98 -8.03
CA CYS A 183 -22.79 4.41 -7.74
C CYS A 183 -23.74 5.27 -8.60
N SER A 184 -23.95 4.92 -9.87
CA SER A 184 -24.86 5.65 -10.76
C SER A 184 -26.35 5.47 -10.45
N GLN A 185 -26.72 4.54 -9.56
CA GLN A 185 -28.10 4.32 -9.13
C GLN A 185 -28.46 5.10 -7.85
N GLN A 186 -27.46 5.68 -7.17
CA GLN A 186 -27.66 6.51 -5.98
C GLN A 186 -27.88 7.96 -6.40
#